data_AF-A0A4R8IJU8-F1
#
_entry.id   AF-A0A4R8IJU8-F1
#
_cell.length_a   1.000
_cell.length_b   1.000
_cell.length_c   1.000
_cell.angle_alpha   90.00
_cell.angle_beta   90.00
_cell.angle_gamma   90.00
#
_symmetry.space_group_name_H-M   'P 1'
#
loop_
_entity.id
_entity.type
_entity.pdbx_description
1 polymer ?
#
loop_
_entity_poly.entity_id
_entity_poly.type
_entity_poly.pdbx_seq_one_letter_code
_entity_poly.pdbx_strand_id
1 'polypeptide(L)'
;MNNRITTSSYGFFIFSLSNFMDFLKNEKIKKKNLLDLFDKNKDLLQQLCLIEHIAIPLIKITNTTYKIFVNENSLEQLDNNWKEIFNYQDFALNVGEDGIWIASFEFFEDWNPKVFETNKSSITQEIATGPNRELICYNKAIHFAESSGLKNVSIKGFRNSTANPKRLSNEIGYEINFTDAVNISFNNPLVKDFNLEF
;
A
#
# COMPACT_ATOMS: atom_id res chain seq x y z
N MET A 1 -0.28 18.25 3.16
CA MET A 1 0.69 17.36 3.84
C MET A 1 1.38 16.55 2.75
N ASN A 2 2.70 16.36 2.77
CA ASN A 2 3.41 15.72 1.64
C ASN A 2 3.35 14.18 1.79
N ASN A 3 2.26 13.56 1.34
CA ASN A 3 1.99 12.12 1.47
C ASN A 3 2.84 11.32 0.46
N ARG A 4 4.13 11.15 0.74
CA ARG A 4 5.04 10.33 -0.10
C ARG A 4 5.44 9.08 0.65
N ILE A 5 5.25 7.91 0.04
CA ILE A 5 5.77 6.64 0.57
C ILE A 5 6.97 6.23 -0.27
N THR A 6 8.09 6.06 0.40
CA THR A 6 9.28 5.50 -0.22
C THR A 6 9.38 4.06 0.21
N THR A 7 9.58 3.18 -0.75
CA THR A 7 9.74 1.75 -0.47
C THR A 7 11.10 1.33 -1.00
N SER A 8 11.89 0.68 -0.16
CA SER A 8 13.03 -0.11 -0.61
C SER A 8 12.61 -1.40 -1.33
N SER A 9 11.31 -1.74 -1.25
CA SER A 9 10.68 -2.99 -1.69
C SER A 9 9.74 -2.80 -2.88
N TYR A 10 9.41 -3.89 -3.57
CA TYR A 10 8.67 -3.91 -4.84
C TYR A 10 7.16 -3.63 -4.75
N GLY A 11 6.67 -3.11 -3.64
CA GLY A 11 5.24 -2.82 -3.44
C GLY A 11 4.87 -2.49 -2.01
N PHE A 12 3.57 -2.38 -1.77
CA PHE A 12 3.00 -2.11 -0.46
C PHE A 12 1.61 -2.75 -0.31
N PHE A 13 1.18 -2.94 0.93
CA PHE A 13 -0.21 -3.28 1.26
C PHE A 13 -0.96 -2.03 1.69
N ILE A 14 -2.22 -1.94 1.26
CA ILE A 14 -3.24 -1.09 1.87
C ILE A 14 -4.06 -2.00 2.79
N PHE A 15 -4.10 -1.76 4.10
CA PHE A 15 -4.73 -2.68 5.05
C PHE A 15 -5.18 -1.98 6.33
N SER A 16 -6.10 -2.60 7.07
CA SER A 16 -6.39 -2.24 8.47
C SER A 16 -5.59 -3.15 9.39
N LEU A 17 -4.83 -2.59 10.33
CA LEU A 17 -3.96 -3.36 11.22
C LEU A 17 -4.77 -4.23 12.17
N SER A 18 -5.87 -3.72 12.71
CA SER A 18 -6.71 -4.49 13.65
C SER A 18 -7.28 -5.74 12.97
N ASN A 19 -7.93 -5.57 11.81
CA ASN A 19 -8.48 -6.68 11.03
C ASN A 19 -7.39 -7.67 10.59
N PHE A 20 -6.22 -7.17 10.17
CA PHE A 20 -5.09 -8.02 9.79
C PHE A 20 -4.56 -8.84 10.96
N MET A 21 -4.45 -8.25 12.15
CA MET A 21 -4.02 -8.95 13.35
C MET A 21 -5.01 -10.03 13.81
N ASP A 22 -6.31 -9.73 13.72
CA ASP A 22 -7.35 -10.70 14.04
C ASP A 22 -7.34 -11.88 13.05
N PHE A 23 -7.16 -11.62 11.75
CA PHE A 23 -6.97 -12.66 10.75
C PHE A 23 -5.79 -13.57 11.09
N LEU A 24 -4.60 -12.99 11.32
CA LEU A 24 -3.41 -13.78 11.68
C LEU A 24 -3.64 -14.65 12.93
N LYS A 25 -4.36 -14.11 13.93
CA LYS A 25 -4.70 -14.83 15.15
C LYS A 25 -5.68 -15.97 14.90
N ASN A 26 -6.72 -15.74 14.10
CA ASN A 26 -7.74 -16.73 13.76
C ASN A 26 -7.15 -17.89 12.95
N GLU A 27 -6.29 -17.58 11.99
CA GLU A 27 -5.53 -18.54 11.17
C GLU A 27 -4.32 -19.14 11.92
N LYS A 28 -4.10 -18.76 13.19
CA LYS A 28 -3.00 -19.24 14.06
C LYS A 28 -1.61 -19.02 13.46
N ILE A 29 -1.44 -17.98 12.66
CA ILE A 29 -0.19 -17.61 12.01
C ILE A 29 0.74 -16.94 13.02
N LYS A 30 1.96 -17.46 13.15
CA LYS A 30 3.02 -16.93 14.04
C LYS A 30 4.32 -16.60 13.31
N LYS A 31 4.33 -16.72 11.98
CA LYS A 31 5.52 -16.54 11.16
C LYS A 31 5.88 -15.04 11.07
N LYS A 32 7.17 -14.74 11.15
CA LYS A 32 7.69 -13.36 10.97
C LYS A 32 7.67 -12.93 9.51
N ASN A 33 8.18 -13.77 8.61
CA ASN A 33 8.13 -13.50 7.17
C ASN A 33 6.77 -13.89 6.60
N LEU A 34 5.84 -12.92 6.60
CA LEU A 34 4.49 -13.05 6.06
C LEU A 34 4.48 -12.98 4.54
N LEU A 35 5.39 -12.23 3.89
CA LEU A 35 5.48 -12.24 2.42
C LEU A 35 5.80 -13.65 1.89
N ASP A 36 6.82 -14.31 2.44
CA ASP A 36 7.16 -15.69 2.07
C ASP A 36 6.02 -16.67 2.39
N LEU A 37 5.21 -16.39 3.42
CA LEU A 37 4.02 -17.19 3.71
C LEU A 37 2.97 -17.03 2.62
N PHE A 38 2.62 -15.80 2.25
CA PHE A 38 1.60 -15.50 1.26
C PHE A 38 1.99 -15.93 -0.15
N ASP A 39 3.28 -15.81 -0.50
CA ASP A 39 3.81 -16.28 -1.78
C ASP A 39 3.69 -17.81 -1.92
N LYS A 40 4.03 -18.56 -0.86
CA LYS A 40 3.91 -20.03 -0.83
C LYS A 40 2.50 -20.54 -0.63
N ASN A 41 1.61 -19.72 -0.05
CA ASN A 41 0.23 -20.08 0.22
C ASN A 41 -0.73 -19.06 -0.40
N LYS A 42 -0.95 -19.21 -1.70
CA LYS A 42 -1.81 -18.32 -2.48
C LYS A 42 -3.27 -18.35 -2.04
N ASP A 43 -3.75 -19.46 -1.47
CA ASP A 43 -5.12 -19.58 -0.97
C ASP A 43 -5.31 -18.70 0.27
N LEU A 44 -4.32 -18.66 1.16
CA LEU A 44 -4.34 -17.79 2.33
C LEU A 44 -4.32 -16.30 1.93
N LEU A 45 -3.52 -15.93 0.92
CA LEU A 45 -3.52 -14.57 0.40
C LEU A 45 -4.87 -14.22 -0.26
N GLN A 46 -5.46 -15.15 -1.01
CA GLN A 46 -6.79 -14.98 -1.59
C GLN A 46 -7.86 -14.85 -0.50
N GLN A 47 -7.79 -15.60 0.58
CA GLN A 47 -8.70 -15.45 1.71
C GLN A 47 -8.58 -14.03 2.30
N LEU A 48 -7.36 -13.59 2.63
CA LEU A 48 -7.08 -12.27 3.17
C LEU A 48 -7.63 -11.14 2.28
N CYS A 49 -7.42 -11.22 0.96
CA CYS A 49 -7.73 -10.12 0.04
C CYS A 49 -9.14 -10.21 -0.59
N LEU A 50 -9.58 -11.40 -0.97
CA LEU A 50 -10.80 -11.63 -1.76
C LEU A 50 -12.00 -12.04 -0.94
N ILE A 51 -11.80 -12.70 0.20
CA ILE A 51 -12.90 -13.23 1.02
C ILE A 51 -13.13 -12.29 2.21
N GLU A 52 -12.06 -11.97 2.93
CA GLU A 52 -12.14 -11.15 4.15
C GLU A 52 -11.92 -9.66 3.88
N HIS A 53 -11.40 -9.32 2.69
CA HIS A 53 -11.19 -7.94 2.25
C HIS A 53 -10.31 -7.12 3.20
N ILE A 54 -9.29 -7.74 3.78
CA ILE A 54 -8.49 -7.11 4.85
C ILE A 54 -7.31 -6.31 4.30
N ALA A 55 -6.79 -6.73 3.14
CA ALA A 55 -5.64 -6.10 2.53
C ALA A 55 -5.76 -6.06 1.01
N ILE A 56 -5.24 -5.00 0.40
CA ILE A 56 -5.05 -4.85 -1.04
C ILE A 56 -3.56 -4.79 -1.32
N PRO A 57 -2.97 -5.79 -1.98
CA PRO A 57 -1.58 -5.71 -2.43
C PRO A 57 -1.45 -4.77 -3.63
N LEU A 58 -0.47 -3.87 -3.60
CA LEU A 58 -0.13 -3.00 -4.73
C LEU A 58 1.32 -3.20 -5.17
N ILE A 59 1.48 -3.91 -6.29
CA ILE A 59 2.77 -4.31 -6.88
C ILE A 59 2.93 -3.91 -8.35
N LYS A 60 1.94 -3.19 -8.90
CA LYS A 60 1.78 -3.03 -10.35
C LYS A 60 2.90 -2.26 -11.03
N ILE A 61 3.59 -1.40 -10.29
CA ILE A 61 4.66 -0.60 -10.84
C ILE A 61 5.83 -0.69 -9.88
N THR A 62 6.84 -1.47 -10.24
CA THR A 62 8.10 -1.54 -9.50
C THR A 62 8.78 -0.18 -9.48
N ASN A 63 8.92 0.41 -8.30
CA ASN A 63 9.69 1.61 -8.07
C ASN A 63 10.23 1.66 -6.64
N THR A 64 11.23 2.51 -6.39
CA THR A 64 11.78 2.72 -5.04
C THR A 64 11.10 3.88 -4.30
N THR A 65 10.28 4.67 -5.00
CA THR A 65 9.57 5.79 -4.39
C THR A 65 8.23 6.01 -5.08
N TYR A 66 7.17 6.14 -4.27
CA TYR A 66 5.82 6.41 -4.72
C TYR A 66 5.28 7.70 -4.08
N LYS A 67 4.58 8.50 -4.87
CA LYS A 67 3.72 9.56 -4.32
C LYS A 67 2.34 8.96 -4.07
N ILE A 68 1.79 9.14 -2.88
CA ILE A 68 0.50 8.53 -2.52
C ILE A 68 -0.48 9.65 -2.17
N PHE A 69 -1.56 9.74 -2.92
CA PHE A 69 -2.62 10.70 -2.71
C PHE A 69 -3.86 9.94 -2.27
N VAL A 70 -4.43 10.30 -1.13
CA VAL A 70 -5.56 9.58 -0.53
C VAL A 70 -6.75 10.51 -0.42
N ASN A 71 -7.90 10.12 -0.99
CA ASN A 71 -9.14 10.89 -0.99
C ASN A 71 -8.98 12.33 -1.53
N GLU A 72 -7.98 12.53 -2.38
CA GLU A 72 -7.68 13.80 -3.03
C GLU A 72 -7.77 13.57 -4.54
N ASN A 73 -8.59 14.37 -5.24
CA ASN A 73 -8.52 14.51 -6.71
C ASN A 73 -7.27 15.32 -7.13
N SER A 74 -6.16 15.19 -6.39
CA SER A 74 -5.01 16.08 -6.49
C SER A 74 -4.10 15.75 -7.67
N LEU A 75 -4.16 14.53 -8.22
CA LEU A 75 -3.38 14.15 -9.40
C LEU A 75 -3.91 14.75 -10.70
N GLU A 76 -5.22 14.95 -10.84
CA GLU A 76 -5.80 15.74 -11.95
C GLU A 76 -5.43 17.23 -11.88
N GLN A 77 -4.97 17.70 -10.70
CA GLN A 77 -4.44 19.05 -10.48
C GLN A 77 -2.91 19.12 -10.56
N LEU A 78 -2.21 17.98 -10.73
CA LEU A 78 -0.78 17.99 -11.01
C LEU A 78 -0.57 18.38 -12.47
N ASP A 79 0.53 19.10 -12.72
CA ASP A 79 0.95 19.56 -14.05
C ASP A 79 0.88 18.41 -15.11
N ASN A 80 0.70 18.79 -16.38
CA ASN A 80 0.49 17.95 -17.58
C ASN A 80 1.55 16.84 -17.81
N ASN A 81 2.55 16.79 -16.95
CA ASN A 81 3.64 15.84 -16.96
C ASN A 81 3.23 14.47 -16.38
N TRP A 82 2.13 14.32 -15.63
CA TRP A 82 1.66 13.02 -15.14
C TRP A 82 0.70 12.36 -16.12
N LYS A 83 0.96 11.10 -16.47
CA LYS A 83 0.11 10.29 -17.35
C LYS A 83 -0.45 9.10 -16.57
N GLU A 84 -1.76 8.93 -16.60
CA GLU A 84 -2.41 7.72 -16.09
C GLU A 84 -1.93 6.51 -16.89
N ILE A 85 -1.62 5.42 -16.18
CA ILE A 85 -1.15 4.16 -16.76
C ILE A 85 -2.06 2.99 -16.41
N PHE A 86 -2.82 3.09 -15.33
CA PHE A 86 -3.93 2.18 -15.05
C PHE A 86 -4.96 2.86 -14.14
N ASN A 87 -6.17 2.33 -14.18
CA ASN A 87 -7.26 2.71 -13.29
C ASN A 87 -8.03 1.45 -12.90
N TYR A 88 -8.01 1.13 -11.62
CA TYR A 88 -8.76 0.03 -11.04
C TYR A 88 -9.82 0.57 -10.11
N GLN A 89 -10.99 -0.03 -10.18
CA GLN A 89 -12.17 0.32 -9.39
C GLN A 89 -12.63 -0.93 -8.66
N ASP A 90 -13.51 -0.74 -7.68
CA ASP A 90 -14.29 -1.82 -7.07
C ASP A 90 -13.47 -2.83 -6.25
N PHE A 91 -12.36 -2.39 -5.62
CA PHE A 91 -11.74 -3.19 -4.57
C PHE A 91 -12.56 -3.10 -3.29
N ALA A 92 -12.72 -4.21 -2.59
CA ALA A 92 -13.25 -4.21 -1.23
C ALA A 92 -12.11 -4.09 -0.21
N LEU A 93 -12.30 -3.23 0.78
CA LEU A 93 -11.49 -3.19 1.97
C LEU A 93 -12.38 -3.04 3.21
N ASN A 94 -12.32 -3.99 4.14
CA ASN A 94 -12.96 -3.90 5.44
C ASN A 94 -12.02 -3.13 6.39
N VAL A 95 -12.43 -1.93 6.77
CA VAL A 95 -11.64 -1.02 7.62
C VAL A 95 -12.02 -1.23 9.08
N GLY A 96 -11.03 -1.49 9.93
CA GLY A 96 -11.22 -1.56 11.37
C GLY A 96 -11.27 -0.19 12.03
N GLU A 97 -11.42 -0.17 13.36
CA GLU A 97 -11.48 1.08 14.13
C GLU A 97 -10.17 1.88 14.09
N ASP A 98 -9.07 1.22 13.75
CA ASP A 98 -7.74 1.81 13.61
C ASP A 98 -7.52 2.55 12.29
N GLY A 99 -8.50 2.58 11.37
CA GLY A 99 -8.34 3.20 10.05
C GLY A 99 -7.45 2.37 9.11
N ILE A 100 -6.67 3.04 8.27
CA ILE A 100 -5.94 2.39 7.17
C ILE A 100 -4.46 2.71 7.23
N TRP A 101 -3.65 1.66 7.07
CA TRP A 101 -2.23 1.75 6.80
C TRP A 101 -1.94 1.45 5.33
N ILE A 102 -1.06 2.26 4.75
CA ILE A 102 -0.38 1.95 3.51
C ILE A 102 1.08 1.72 3.88
N ALA A 103 1.54 0.47 3.81
CA ALA A 103 2.86 0.08 4.32
C ALA A 103 3.64 -0.73 3.29
N SER A 104 4.92 -0.37 3.14
CA SER A 104 5.88 -1.11 2.31
C SER A 104 5.94 -2.58 2.68
N PHE A 105 6.19 -3.41 1.67
CA PHE A 105 6.30 -4.85 1.81
C PHE A 105 7.40 -5.30 2.79
N GLU A 106 8.44 -4.49 2.99
CA GLU A 106 9.49 -4.79 3.97
C GLU A 106 8.96 -5.03 5.40
N PHE A 107 7.84 -4.40 5.81
CA PHE A 107 7.23 -4.66 7.11
C PHE A 107 6.65 -6.08 7.23
N PHE A 108 6.37 -6.72 6.12
CA PHE A 108 5.80 -8.06 6.04
C PHE A 108 6.89 -9.14 5.84
N GLU A 109 8.13 -8.76 5.55
CA GLU A 109 9.29 -9.67 5.53
C GLU A 109 9.80 -10.01 6.93
N ASP A 110 9.71 -9.06 7.87
CA ASP A 110 9.92 -9.27 9.31
C ASP A 110 8.81 -8.62 10.13
N TRP A 111 7.65 -9.26 10.14
CA TRP A 111 6.44 -8.77 10.79
C TRP A 111 6.65 -8.50 12.28
N ASN A 112 6.47 -7.24 12.65
CA ASN A 112 6.41 -6.79 14.02
C ASN A 112 5.29 -5.73 14.16
N PRO A 113 4.08 -6.12 14.57
CA PRO A 113 2.93 -5.20 14.60
C PRO A 113 3.10 -4.06 15.60
N LYS A 114 4.02 -4.19 16.57
CA LYS A 114 4.27 -3.16 17.59
C LYS A 114 4.82 -1.85 17.03
N VAL A 115 5.32 -1.85 15.79
CA VAL A 115 5.82 -0.63 15.13
C VAL A 115 4.68 0.27 14.63
N PHE A 116 3.49 -0.30 14.42
CA PHE A 116 2.30 0.41 13.98
C PHE A 116 1.51 0.90 15.19
N GLU A 117 1.85 2.08 15.68
CA GLU A 117 1.15 2.73 16.78
C GLU A 117 0.01 3.60 16.23
N THR A 118 -1.20 3.48 16.81
CA THR A 118 -2.41 4.18 16.33
C THR A 118 -2.36 5.71 16.45
N ASN A 119 -1.42 6.25 17.21
CA ASN A 119 -1.18 7.69 17.33
C ASN A 119 -0.15 8.24 16.33
N LYS A 120 0.46 7.38 15.49
CA LYS A 120 1.43 7.80 14.47
C LYS A 120 0.76 7.90 13.11
N SER A 121 0.93 9.04 12.46
CA SER A 121 0.49 9.26 11.07
C SER A 121 1.42 8.65 10.02
N SER A 122 2.64 8.26 10.40
CA SER A 122 3.62 7.62 9.52
C SER A 122 4.72 6.90 10.29
N ILE A 123 5.39 5.97 9.62
CA ILE A 123 6.64 5.35 10.08
C ILE A 123 7.73 5.73 9.10
N THR A 124 8.83 6.28 9.60
CA THR A 124 9.91 6.84 8.77
C THR A 124 11.25 6.15 8.99
N GLN A 125 12.15 6.27 8.02
CA GLN A 125 13.57 5.93 8.13
C GLN A 125 14.41 7.07 7.56
N GLU A 126 15.53 7.37 8.23
CA GLU A 126 16.57 8.22 7.67
C GLU A 126 17.64 7.38 6.96
N ILE A 127 17.98 7.77 5.73
CA ILE A 127 19.02 7.12 4.93
C ILE A 127 20.06 8.16 4.52
N ALA A 128 21.32 7.89 4.86
CA ALA A 128 22.45 8.69 4.41
C ALA A 128 22.66 8.51 2.90
N THR A 129 22.50 9.58 2.14
CA THR A 129 22.53 9.56 0.67
C THR A 129 23.62 10.49 0.13
N GLY A 130 24.23 10.08 -0.99
CA GLY A 130 25.24 10.87 -1.68
C GLY A 130 26.63 10.90 -1.01
N PRO A 131 27.62 11.53 -1.65
CA PRO A 131 29.01 11.56 -1.17
C PRO A 131 29.17 12.26 0.19
N ASN A 132 28.27 13.19 0.51
CA ASN A 132 28.28 13.94 1.77
C ASN A 132 27.49 13.27 2.91
N ARG A 133 26.88 12.10 2.66
CA ARG A 133 26.05 11.35 3.63
C ARG A 133 24.92 12.19 4.23
N GLU A 134 24.26 12.99 3.42
CA GLU A 134 23.09 13.76 3.84
C GLU A 134 21.97 12.81 4.26
N LEU A 135 21.39 13.03 5.43
CA LEU A 135 20.28 12.23 5.93
C LEU A 135 18.99 12.69 5.26
N ILE A 136 18.39 11.79 4.48
CA ILE A 136 17.07 12.01 3.88
C ILE A 136 16.06 11.13 4.61
N CYS A 137 14.96 11.73 5.05
CA CYS A 137 13.86 11.05 5.72
C CYS A 137 12.84 10.53 4.70
N TYR A 138 12.47 9.26 4.85
CA TYR A 138 11.60 8.52 3.94
C TYR A 138 10.48 7.85 4.74
N ASN A 139 9.21 8.05 4.35
CA ASN A 139 8.11 7.31 4.96
C ASN A 139 8.05 5.90 4.37
N LYS A 140 8.03 4.89 5.22
CA LYS A 140 7.85 3.48 4.85
C LYS A 140 6.41 3.02 5.00
N ALA A 141 5.70 3.64 5.93
CA ALA A 141 4.26 3.46 6.09
C ALA A 141 3.61 4.82 6.38
N ILE A 142 2.38 5.00 5.90
CA ILE A 142 1.53 6.15 6.23
C ILE A 142 0.19 5.63 6.71
N HIS A 143 -0.35 6.32 7.71
CA HIS A 143 -1.64 6.05 8.30
C HIS A 143 -2.64 7.13 7.90
N PHE A 144 -3.87 6.70 7.61
CA PHE A 144 -4.99 7.56 7.27
C PHE A 144 -6.17 7.23 8.17
N ALA A 145 -6.79 8.27 8.70
CA ALA A 145 -8.08 8.15 9.35
C ALA A 145 -9.15 7.85 8.29
N GLU A 146 -9.75 6.67 8.36
CA GLU A 146 -10.90 6.28 7.58
C GLU A 146 -11.89 5.61 8.53
N SER A 147 -13.18 5.81 8.29
CA SER A 147 -14.22 5.23 9.14
C SER A 147 -14.30 3.71 8.98
N SER A 148 -14.64 3.02 10.06
CA SER A 148 -14.74 1.57 10.05
C SER A 148 -15.89 1.07 9.16
N GLY A 149 -15.77 -0.18 8.72
CA GLY A 149 -16.73 -0.86 7.87
C GLY A 149 -16.20 -1.13 6.46
N LEU A 150 -17.06 -1.71 5.64
CA LEU A 150 -16.71 -2.12 4.29
C LEU A 150 -16.63 -0.90 3.35
N LYS A 151 -15.47 -0.72 2.72
CA LYS A 151 -15.18 0.34 1.77
C LYS A 151 -15.02 -0.21 0.37
N ASN A 152 -15.53 0.55 -0.59
CA ASN A 152 -15.08 0.48 -1.96
C ASN A 152 -13.83 1.35 -2.14
N VAL A 153 -12.79 0.77 -2.71
CA VAL A 153 -11.51 1.44 -2.96
C VAL A 153 -11.27 1.51 -4.46
N SER A 154 -10.94 2.70 -4.94
CA SER A 154 -10.45 2.93 -6.30
C SER A 154 -8.98 3.32 -6.27
N ILE A 155 -8.22 2.83 -7.25
CA ILE A 155 -6.78 3.03 -7.33
C ILE A 155 -6.40 3.40 -8.76
N LYS A 156 -5.87 4.61 -8.95
CA LYS A 156 -5.27 5.05 -10.20
C LYS A 156 -3.76 5.09 -10.07
N GLY A 157 -3.05 4.61 -11.08
CA GLY A 157 -1.59 4.65 -11.18
C GLY A 157 -1.14 5.65 -12.23
N PHE A 158 -0.10 6.42 -11.93
CA PHE A 158 0.42 7.47 -12.80
C PHE A 158 1.93 7.37 -12.96
N ARG A 159 2.43 7.74 -14.14
CA ARG A 159 3.85 7.95 -14.40
C ARG A 159 4.12 9.39 -14.80
N ASN A 160 5.11 10.01 -14.19
CA ASN A 160 5.62 11.32 -14.59
C ASN A 160 6.47 11.16 -15.86
N SER A 161 6.00 11.73 -16.97
CA SER A 161 6.60 11.67 -18.30
C SER A 161 7.90 12.46 -18.45
N THR A 162 8.22 13.34 -17.50
CA THR A 162 9.50 14.08 -17.47
C THR A 162 10.56 13.41 -16.60
N ALA A 163 10.19 12.33 -15.90
CA ALA A 163 11.14 11.59 -15.08
C ALA A 163 12.12 10.82 -15.95
N ASN A 164 13.37 10.72 -15.48
CA ASN A 164 14.42 10.04 -16.21
C ASN A 164 14.30 8.54 -15.96
N PRO A 165 13.95 7.70 -16.96
CA PRO A 165 13.68 6.28 -16.76
C PRO A 165 14.88 5.48 -16.27
N LYS A 166 16.09 6.06 -16.29
CA LYS A 166 17.32 5.48 -15.71
C LYS A 166 17.49 5.77 -14.22
N ARG A 167 16.64 6.59 -13.61
CA ARG A 167 16.63 6.93 -12.17
C ARG A 167 15.32 6.44 -11.57
N LEU A 168 15.40 5.43 -10.71
CA LEU A 168 14.27 4.83 -9.99
C LEU A 168 13.63 5.76 -8.93
N SER A 169 13.71 7.09 -9.09
CA SER A 169 13.20 8.05 -8.11
C SER A 169 12.28 9.08 -8.76
N ASN A 170 11.10 9.26 -8.16
CA ASN A 170 10.08 10.28 -8.49
C ASN A 170 9.19 10.06 -9.71
N GLU A 171 9.11 8.83 -10.22
CA GLU A 171 8.37 8.58 -11.47
C GLU A 171 6.92 8.20 -11.25
N ILE A 172 6.54 7.63 -10.10
CA ILE A 172 5.25 6.96 -9.94
C ILE A 172 4.41 7.57 -8.83
N GLY A 173 3.12 7.72 -9.12
CA GLY A 173 2.10 8.20 -8.19
C GLY A 173 0.90 7.27 -8.16
N TYR A 174 0.26 7.16 -7.00
CA TYR A 174 -1.01 6.49 -6.84
C TYR A 174 -2.03 7.46 -6.25
N GLU A 175 -3.22 7.49 -6.85
CA GLU A 175 -4.42 8.06 -6.24
C GLU A 175 -5.24 6.91 -5.68
N ILE A 176 -5.62 7.01 -4.41
CA ILE A 176 -6.41 5.98 -3.72
C ILE A 176 -7.61 6.68 -3.11
N ASN A 177 -8.81 6.31 -3.52
CA ASN A 177 -10.03 6.88 -2.96
C ASN A 177 -10.87 5.79 -2.29
N PHE A 178 -11.36 6.10 -1.09
CA PHE A 178 -12.21 5.27 -0.27
C PHE A 178 -13.62 5.85 -0.25
N THR A 179 -14.61 5.00 -0.49
CA THR A 179 -16.04 5.33 -0.40
C THR A 179 -16.79 4.22 0.31
N ASP A 180 -17.91 4.54 0.95
CA ASP A 180 -18.74 3.51 1.58
C ASP A 180 -19.28 2.52 0.54
N ALA A 181 -19.21 1.23 0.86
CA ALA A 181 -19.70 0.19 -0.03
C ALA A 181 -21.25 0.16 -0.01
N VAL A 182 -21.88 0.75 -1.04
CA VAL A 182 -23.34 0.67 -1.23
C VAL A 182 -23.65 -0.19 -2.46
N ASN A 183 -24.11 -1.43 -2.25
CA ASN A 183 -24.57 -2.36 -3.29
C ASN A 183 -23.55 -2.61 -4.44
N ILE A 184 -22.34 -3.08 -4.13
CA ILE A 184 -21.26 -3.26 -5.12
C ILE A 184 -20.82 -4.73 -5.19
N SER A 185 -20.63 -5.22 -6.41
CA SER A 185 -19.88 -6.45 -6.67
C SER A 185 -18.39 -6.11 -6.77
N PHE A 186 -17.58 -6.61 -5.85
CA PHE A 186 -16.16 -6.29 -5.85
C PHE A 186 -15.38 -7.11 -6.87
N ASN A 187 -14.45 -6.46 -7.55
CA ASN A 187 -13.44 -7.09 -8.36
C ASN A 187 -12.08 -6.68 -7.80
N ASN A 188 -11.32 -7.64 -7.30
CA ASN A 188 -9.96 -7.43 -6.79
C ASN A 188 -8.95 -7.96 -7.83
N PRO A 189 -8.65 -7.20 -8.92
CA PRO A 189 -7.86 -7.68 -10.04
C PRO A 189 -6.41 -8.02 -9.68
N LEU A 190 -5.89 -7.52 -8.55
CA LEU A 190 -4.48 -7.56 -8.20
C LEU A 190 -4.02 -8.84 -7.51
N VAL A 191 -4.94 -9.67 -6.99
CA VAL A 191 -4.57 -10.88 -6.25
C VAL A 191 -4.03 -11.96 -7.18
N LYS A 192 -4.49 -12.01 -8.43
CA LYS A 192 -4.00 -12.96 -9.44
C LYS A 192 -2.58 -12.66 -9.91
N ASP A 193 -2.16 -11.40 -9.78
CA ASP A 193 -0.86 -10.92 -10.24
C ASP A 193 0.20 -10.90 -9.12
N PHE A 194 -0.16 -11.33 -7.90
CA PHE A 194 0.77 -11.44 -6.78
C PHE A 194 1.74 -12.61 -6.98
N ASN A 195 2.84 -12.35 -7.68
CA ASN A 195 4.02 -13.20 -7.73
C ASN A 195 5.21 -12.36 -7.25
N LEU A 196 5.84 -12.74 -6.14
CA LEU A 196 7.09 -12.14 -5.71
C LEU A 196 8.24 -12.88 -6.43
N GLU A 197 8.59 -12.44 -7.64
CA GLU A 197 9.83 -12.89 -8.27
C GLU A 197 11.00 -12.24 -7.53
N PHE A 198 11.66 -13.01 -6.65
CA PHE A 198 12.86 -12.59 -5.91
C PHE A 198 14.13 -12.72 -6.76
#